data_AF-A0A7K0P3Y1-F1
#
_entry.id   AF-A0A7K0P3Y1-F1
#
_cell.length_a   1.000
_cell.length_b   1.000
_cell.length_c   1.000
_cell.angle_alpha   90.00
_cell.angle_beta   90.00
_cell.angle_gamma   90.00
#
_symmetry.space_group_name_H-M   'P 1'
#
loop_
_entity.id
_entity.type
_entity.pdbx_description
1 polymer ?
#
loop_
_entity_poly.entity_id
_entity_poly.type
_entity_poly.pdbx_seq_one_letter_code
_entity_poly.pdbx_strand_id
1 'polypeptide(L)'
;MSEDGLTDVVVARLDATPDPRLREIVQSLVRHLHAFAKEVRLTDEEWLAGIQFLTATGQMCDETRQEFILLSDTLGFSSLIDLINHSDVEALATEPTILGPFYVPDSPERAFGESMVEYDDGGEAAIFRGVVTDTDGNPLEGAL
;
A
#
# COMPACT_ATOMS: atom_id res chain seq x y z
N MET A 1 30.21 14.99 17.25
CA MET A 1 29.01 14.88 16.39
C MET A 1 27.91 14.31 17.25
N SER A 2 26.77 14.98 17.36
CA SER A 2 25.59 14.49 18.10
C SER A 2 24.68 13.67 17.18
N GLU A 3 23.71 12.95 17.76
CA GLU A 3 22.69 12.21 17.00
C GLU A 3 21.90 13.14 16.05
N ASP A 4 21.55 14.34 16.51
CA ASP A 4 20.90 15.35 15.65
C ASP A 4 21.85 15.90 14.60
N GLY A 5 23.13 16.13 14.95
CA GLY A 5 24.14 16.59 14.00
C GLY A 5 24.42 15.61 12.87
N LEU A 6 24.30 14.30 13.11
CA LEU A 6 24.41 13.29 12.05
C LEU A 6 23.24 13.38 11.07
N THR A 7 22.01 13.52 11.59
CA THR A 7 20.79 13.62 10.76
C THR A 7 20.88 14.78 9.77
N ASP A 8 21.30 15.96 10.26
CA ASP A 8 21.45 17.14 9.41
C ASP A 8 22.53 16.97 8.34
N VAL A 9 23.66 16.33 8.68
CA VAL A 9 24.72 16.03 7.71
C VAL A 9 24.21 15.09 6.62
N VAL A 10 23.47 14.03 6.95
CA VAL A 10 22.94 13.09 5.96
C VAL A 10 21.90 13.77 5.06
N VAL A 11 20.97 14.55 5.63
CA VAL A 11 19.96 15.25 4.84
C VAL A 11 20.59 16.29 3.90
N ALA A 12 21.60 17.04 4.36
CA ALA A 12 22.30 18.01 3.52
C ALA A 12 23.02 17.36 2.32
N ARG A 13 23.46 16.10 2.44
CA ARG A 13 24.05 15.36 1.30
C ARG A 13 23.04 15.12 0.17
N LEU A 14 21.75 15.09 0.48
CA LEU A 14 20.68 14.88 -0.48
C LEU A 14 20.31 16.17 -1.25
N ASP A 15 20.84 17.34 -0.87
CA ASP A 15 20.54 18.62 -1.54
C ASP A 15 20.91 18.62 -3.03
N ALA A 16 21.93 17.84 -3.39
CA ALA A 16 22.40 17.68 -4.76
C ALA A 16 21.51 16.75 -5.63
N THR A 17 20.44 16.17 -5.07
CA THR A 17 19.49 15.34 -5.83
C THR A 17 18.81 16.19 -6.91
N PRO A 18 18.96 15.86 -8.22
CA PRO A 18 18.48 16.73 -9.30
C PRO A 18 16.96 16.86 -9.36
N ASP A 19 16.25 15.76 -9.11
CA ASP A 19 14.79 15.74 -9.07
C ASP A 19 14.31 16.35 -7.73
N PRO A 20 13.62 17.50 -7.77
CA PRO A 20 13.14 18.16 -6.56
C PRO A 20 12.16 17.32 -5.75
N ARG A 21 11.30 16.51 -6.41
CA ARG A 21 10.31 15.67 -5.72
C ARG A 21 10.98 14.47 -5.08
N LEU A 22 11.88 13.81 -5.80
CA LEU A 22 12.69 12.73 -5.20
C LEU A 22 13.45 13.25 -3.99
N ARG A 23 14.11 14.42 -4.10
CA ARG A 23 14.83 15.05 -2.99
C ARG A 23 13.95 15.21 -1.76
N GLU A 24 12.76 15.78 -1.92
CA GLU A 24 11.80 15.94 -0.83
C GLU A 24 11.45 14.60 -0.16
N ILE A 25 11.16 13.57 -0.96
CA ILE A 25 10.79 12.24 -0.47
C ILE A 25 11.93 11.61 0.34
N VAL A 26 13.14 11.53 -0.21
CA VAL A 26 14.26 10.89 0.50
C VAL A 26 14.73 11.69 1.71
N GLN A 27 14.67 13.03 1.66
CA GLN A 27 14.99 13.85 2.83
C GLN A 27 13.99 13.62 3.97
N SER A 28 12.69 13.55 3.67
CA SER A 28 11.64 13.24 4.65
C SER A 28 11.83 11.82 5.23
N LEU A 29 12.04 10.83 4.37
CA LEU A 29 12.26 9.44 4.78
C LEU A 29 13.43 9.30 5.76
N VAL A 30 14.59 9.91 5.45
CA VAL A 30 15.77 9.86 6.34
C VAL A 30 15.47 10.49 7.69
N ARG A 31 14.78 11.64 7.72
CA ARG A 31 14.41 12.30 8.98
C ARG A 31 13.54 11.42 9.86
N HIS A 32 12.51 10.80 9.29
CA HIS A 32 11.63 9.90 10.03
C HIS A 32 12.33 8.60 10.46
N LEU A 33 13.19 8.03 9.62
CA LEU A 33 13.98 6.84 9.96
C LEU A 33 14.94 7.11 11.13
N HIS A 34 15.65 8.25 11.11
CA HIS A 34 16.51 8.65 12.22
C HIS A 34 15.71 8.98 13.49
N ALA A 35 14.53 9.60 13.35
CA ALA A 35 13.65 9.87 14.48
C ALA A 35 13.20 8.56 15.15
N PHE A 36 12.75 7.57 14.37
CA PHE A 36 12.38 6.24 14.86
C PHE A 36 13.53 5.57 15.63
N ALA A 37 14.73 5.51 15.04
CA ALA A 37 15.88 4.88 15.68
C ALA A 37 16.27 5.53 17.02
N LYS A 38 16.18 6.87 17.09
CA LYS A 38 16.43 7.63 18.33
C LYS A 38 15.34 7.42 19.37
N GLU A 39 14.08 7.42 18.95
CA GLU A 39 12.91 7.24 19.82
C GLU A 39 12.97 5.91 20.57
N VAL A 40 13.23 4.81 19.86
CA VAL A 40 13.26 3.47 20.46
C VAL A 40 14.64 3.10 21.03
N ARG A 41 15.65 3.96 20.86
CA ARG A 41 17.05 3.70 21.21
C ARG A 41 17.55 2.38 20.60
N LEU A 42 17.36 2.24 19.29
CA LEU A 42 17.60 1.01 18.54
C LEU A 42 19.02 0.48 18.79
N THR A 43 19.13 -0.76 19.22
CA THR A 43 20.43 -1.41 19.48
C THR A 43 21.05 -2.00 18.21
N ASP A 44 22.34 -2.28 18.25
CA ASP A 44 23.05 -2.92 17.13
C ASP A 44 22.47 -4.29 16.76
N GLU A 45 22.02 -5.06 17.77
CA GLU A 45 21.40 -6.38 17.58
C GLU A 45 20.04 -6.27 16.90
N GLU A 46 19.17 -5.36 17.38
CA GLU A 46 17.85 -5.11 16.77
C GLU A 46 17.99 -4.52 15.37
N TRP A 47 18.95 -3.63 15.15
CA TRP A 47 19.27 -3.10 13.83
C TRP A 47 19.67 -4.24 12.88
N LEU A 48 20.57 -5.13 13.30
CA LEU A 48 21.00 -6.26 12.47
C LEU A 48 19.85 -7.22 12.19
N ALA A 49 18.98 -7.47 13.16
CA ALA A 49 17.77 -8.27 12.97
C ALA A 49 16.82 -7.63 11.95
N GLY A 50 16.63 -6.30 11.99
CA GLY A 50 15.85 -5.55 11.00
C GLY A 50 16.45 -5.66 9.58
N ILE A 51 17.77 -5.58 9.45
CA ILE A 51 18.46 -5.80 8.15
C ILE A 51 18.24 -7.22 7.64
N GLN A 52 18.32 -8.24 8.51
CA GLN A 52 18.05 -9.62 8.14
C GLN A 52 16.60 -9.83 7.70
N PHE A 53 15.64 -9.20 8.40
CA PHE A 53 14.23 -9.22 8.04
C PHE A 53 14.00 -8.63 6.64
N LEU A 54 14.48 -7.42 6.37
CA LEU A 54 14.34 -6.78 5.05
C LEU A 54 15.04 -7.57 3.94
N THR A 55 16.18 -8.20 4.25
CA THR A 55 16.88 -9.08 3.31
C THR A 55 16.03 -10.32 2.98
N ALA A 56 15.45 -10.97 4.00
CA ALA A 56 14.57 -12.12 3.81
C ALA A 56 13.29 -11.76 3.06
N THR A 57 12.68 -10.60 3.34
CA THR A 57 11.56 -10.05 2.57
C THR A 57 11.93 -9.94 1.09
N GLY A 58 13.07 -9.34 0.77
CA GLY A 58 13.54 -9.22 -0.61
C GLY A 58 13.82 -10.56 -1.29
N GLN A 59 14.40 -11.53 -0.56
CA GLN A 59 14.67 -12.88 -1.07
C GLN A 59 13.41 -13.71 -1.33
N MET A 60 12.29 -13.36 -0.69
CA MET A 60 11.00 -14.05 -0.85
C MET A 60 10.16 -13.48 -2.00
N CYS A 61 10.62 -12.37 -2.61
CA CYS A 61 9.99 -11.83 -3.81
C CYS A 61 10.36 -12.67 -5.05
N ASP A 62 9.38 -12.96 -5.89
CA ASP A 62 9.54 -13.63 -7.19
C ASP A 62 8.57 -13.04 -8.24
N GLU A 63 8.41 -13.71 -9.39
CA GLU A 63 7.52 -13.25 -10.48
C GLU A 63 6.04 -13.20 -10.07
N THR A 64 5.64 -13.98 -9.07
CA THR A 64 4.25 -14.11 -8.61
C THR A 64 4.02 -13.56 -7.21
N ARG A 65 5.07 -13.45 -6.40
CA ARG A 65 5.02 -13.01 -5.01
C ARG A 65 5.77 -11.70 -4.83
N GLN A 66 5.05 -10.67 -4.39
CA GLN A 66 5.63 -9.36 -4.05
C GLN A 66 5.62 -9.13 -2.54
N GLU A 67 6.62 -9.67 -1.85
CA GLU A 67 6.67 -9.64 -0.38
C GLU A 67 6.80 -8.23 0.20
N PHE A 68 7.42 -7.28 -0.52
CA PHE A 68 7.44 -5.87 -0.09
C PHE A 68 6.05 -5.21 -0.15
N ILE A 69 5.19 -5.62 -1.09
CA ILE A 69 3.79 -5.16 -1.13
C ILE A 69 3.04 -5.75 0.08
N LEU A 70 3.22 -7.05 0.35
CA LEU A 70 2.60 -7.69 1.52
C LEU A 70 3.08 -7.10 2.84
N LEU A 71 4.37 -6.75 2.94
CA LEU A 71 4.91 -6.02 4.09
C LEU A 71 4.24 -4.64 4.22
N SER A 72 4.08 -3.91 3.11
CA SER A 72 3.35 -2.64 3.08
C SER A 72 1.89 -2.80 3.56
N ASP A 73 1.20 -3.86 3.15
CA ASP A 73 -0.18 -4.16 3.54
C ASP A 73 -0.29 -4.44 5.04
N THR A 74 0.59 -5.28 5.58
CA THR A 74 0.58 -5.63 7.02
C THR A 74 0.97 -4.47 7.94
N LEU A 75 1.75 -3.50 7.44
CA LEU A 75 2.06 -2.26 8.14
C LEU A 75 0.98 -1.17 7.98
N GLY A 76 -0.05 -1.42 7.15
CA GLY A 76 -1.10 -0.44 6.82
C GLY A 76 -0.61 0.70 5.91
N PHE A 77 0.59 0.58 5.33
CA PHE A 77 1.19 1.64 4.52
C PHE A 77 0.49 1.79 3.16
N SER A 78 0.08 0.67 2.55
CA SER A 78 -0.67 0.70 1.29
C SER A 78 -2.05 1.36 1.47
N SER A 79 -2.75 1.05 2.57
CA SER A 79 -4.01 1.72 2.93
C SER A 79 -3.82 3.21 3.19
N LEU A 80 -2.73 3.61 3.86
CA LEU A 80 -2.43 5.03 4.07
C LEU A 80 -2.16 5.77 2.75
N ILE A 81 -1.42 5.15 1.83
CA ILE A 81 -1.20 5.70 0.49
C ILE A 81 -2.53 5.84 -0.26
N ASP A 82 -3.40 4.85 -0.18
CA ASP A 82 -4.73 4.88 -0.81
C ASP A 82 -5.55 6.07 -0.28
N LEU A 83 -5.61 6.24 1.05
CA LEU A 83 -6.27 7.39 1.67
C LEU A 83 -5.65 8.72 1.23
N ILE A 84 -4.32 8.85 1.18
CA ILE A 84 -3.67 10.12 0.76
C ILE A 84 -4.07 10.51 -0.67
N ASN A 85 -4.21 9.54 -1.57
CA ASN A 85 -4.45 9.82 -2.99
C ASN A 85 -5.93 9.82 -3.37
N HIS A 86 -6.78 9.20 -2.55
CA HIS A 86 -8.19 8.97 -2.88
C HIS A 86 -9.15 9.35 -1.74
N SER A 87 -8.73 10.10 -0.71
CA SER A 87 -9.66 10.57 0.36
C SER A 87 -10.51 11.77 -0.05
N ASP A 88 -10.18 12.45 -1.15
CA ASP A 88 -10.96 13.59 -1.68
C ASP A 88 -12.18 13.15 -2.51
N VAL A 89 -12.61 11.88 -2.43
CA VAL A 89 -13.91 11.51 -2.98
C VAL A 89 -14.98 12.23 -2.18
N GLU A 90 -15.83 13.00 -2.87
CA GLU A 90 -17.00 13.67 -2.28
C GLU A 90 -17.71 12.70 -1.33
N ALA A 91 -18.27 13.20 -0.22
CA ALA A 91 -18.86 12.40 0.89
C ALA A 91 -19.98 11.41 0.49
N LEU A 92 -20.28 11.28 -0.80
CA LEU A 92 -21.29 10.43 -1.41
C LEU A 92 -20.72 9.28 -2.26
N ALA A 93 -19.39 9.19 -2.44
CA ALA A 93 -18.77 8.09 -3.18
C ALA A 93 -18.34 6.94 -2.25
N THR A 94 -18.31 5.72 -2.79
CA THR A 94 -17.86 4.53 -2.06
C THR A 94 -16.38 4.66 -1.70
N GLU A 95 -16.05 4.40 -0.42
CA GLU A 95 -14.67 4.45 0.07
C GLU A 95 -13.77 3.43 -0.66
N PRO A 96 -12.60 3.85 -1.18
CA PRO A 96 -11.65 2.95 -1.80
C PRO A 96 -10.95 2.06 -0.77
N THR A 97 -10.37 0.97 -1.25
CA THR A 97 -9.45 0.12 -0.49
C THR A 97 -8.40 -0.49 -1.42
N ILE A 98 -7.37 -1.08 -0.83
CA ILE A 98 -6.26 -1.70 -1.57
C ILE A 98 -6.74 -2.87 -2.44
N LEU A 99 -6.14 -3.02 -3.62
CA LEU A 99 -6.49 -4.08 -4.58
C LEU A 99 -6.15 -5.50 -4.07
N GLY A 100 -5.05 -5.62 -3.32
CA GLY A 100 -4.48 -6.92 -2.92
C GLY A 100 -3.81 -7.70 -4.06
N PRO A 101 -3.17 -8.84 -3.77
CA PRO A 101 -2.33 -9.56 -4.72
C PRO A 101 -3.10 -10.53 -5.65
N PHE A 102 -4.41 -10.66 -5.47
CA PHE A 102 -5.21 -11.72 -6.13
C PHE A 102 -6.00 -11.24 -7.33
N TYR A 103 -5.77 -10.01 -7.80
CA TYR A 103 -6.37 -9.53 -9.03
C TYR A 103 -5.80 -10.27 -10.25
N VAL A 104 -6.68 -10.77 -11.10
CA VAL A 104 -6.33 -11.39 -12.39
C VAL A 104 -7.05 -10.63 -13.49
N PRO A 105 -6.33 -10.04 -14.46
CA PRO A 105 -6.96 -9.36 -15.59
C PRO A 105 -7.77 -10.35 -16.45
N ASP A 106 -8.71 -9.82 -17.22
CA ASP A 106 -9.50 -10.58 -18.19
C ASP A 106 -10.36 -11.70 -17.56
N SER A 107 -10.91 -11.44 -16.38
CA SER A 107 -11.91 -12.32 -15.76
C SER A 107 -13.14 -12.45 -16.66
N PRO A 108 -13.80 -13.63 -16.73
CA PRO A 108 -14.96 -13.84 -17.58
C PRO A 108 -16.10 -12.84 -17.27
N GLU A 109 -16.64 -12.20 -18.30
CA GLU A 109 -17.87 -11.41 -18.16
C GLU A 109 -19.05 -12.32 -17.82
N ARG A 110 -19.94 -11.85 -16.95
CA ARG A 110 -21.11 -12.60 -16.49
C ARG A 110 -22.38 -11.79 -16.59
N ALA A 111 -23.50 -12.45 -16.87
CA ALA A 111 -24.80 -11.81 -16.91
C ALA A 111 -25.34 -11.51 -15.50
N PHE A 112 -26.30 -10.58 -15.39
CA PHE A 112 -26.93 -10.25 -14.12
C PHE A 112 -27.57 -11.48 -13.46
N GLY A 113 -27.12 -11.81 -12.25
CA GLY A 113 -27.59 -12.95 -11.47
C GLY A 113 -26.94 -14.29 -11.82
N GLU A 114 -25.96 -14.30 -12.73
CA GLU A 114 -25.16 -15.49 -13.01
C GLU A 114 -24.21 -15.81 -11.84
N SER A 115 -24.00 -17.09 -11.55
CA SER A 115 -23.05 -17.53 -10.53
C SER A 115 -21.62 -17.31 -10.99
N MET A 116 -20.76 -16.80 -10.10
CA MET A 116 -19.31 -16.77 -10.31
C MET A 116 -18.59 -18.05 -9.86
N VAL A 117 -19.29 -18.96 -9.18
CA VAL A 117 -18.73 -20.23 -8.70
C VAL A 117 -18.68 -21.23 -9.86
N GLU A 118 -17.48 -21.54 -10.35
CA GLU A 118 -17.26 -22.54 -11.40
C GLU A 118 -17.01 -23.94 -10.84
N TYR A 119 -16.47 -24.03 -9.63
CA TYR A 119 -16.15 -25.28 -8.93
C TYR A 119 -16.82 -25.28 -7.57
N ASP A 120 -17.78 -26.18 -7.36
CA ASP A 120 -18.47 -26.34 -6.07
C ASP A 120 -17.58 -27.12 -5.09
N ASP A 121 -17.13 -26.45 -4.04
CA ASP A 121 -16.34 -27.02 -2.94
C ASP A 121 -17.18 -27.28 -1.67
N GLY A 122 -18.51 -27.12 -1.76
CA GLY A 122 -19.42 -27.28 -0.64
C GLY A 122 -19.56 -26.04 0.27
N GLY A 123 -19.10 -24.87 -0.19
CA GLY A 123 -19.32 -23.59 0.49
C GLY A 123 -20.81 -23.19 0.60
N GLU A 124 -21.11 -22.30 1.55
CA GLU A 124 -22.48 -21.76 1.71
C GLU A 124 -22.79 -20.74 0.61
N ALA A 125 -23.96 -20.88 -0.02
CA ALA A 125 -24.38 -19.97 -1.08
C ALA A 125 -24.70 -18.57 -0.52
N ALA A 126 -24.14 -17.53 -1.15
CA ALA A 126 -24.42 -16.13 -0.85
C ALA A 126 -24.92 -15.38 -2.09
N ILE A 127 -25.81 -14.40 -1.88
CA ILE A 127 -26.31 -13.52 -2.93
C ILE A 127 -25.80 -12.11 -2.66
N PHE A 128 -25.00 -11.58 -3.59
CA PHE A 128 -24.56 -10.19 -3.58
C PHE A 128 -25.34 -9.39 -4.65
N ARG A 129 -25.92 -8.25 -4.26
CA ARG A 129 -26.66 -7.37 -5.17
C ARG A 129 -26.59 -5.93 -4.70
N GLY A 130 -26.65 -4.99 -5.63
CA GLY A 130 -26.63 -3.56 -5.36
C GLY A 130 -27.06 -2.74 -6.59
N VAL A 131 -26.88 -1.43 -6.50
CA VAL A 131 -27.08 -0.48 -7.61
C VAL A 131 -25.85 0.41 -7.66
N VAL A 132 -25.35 0.68 -8.87
CA VAL A 132 -24.26 1.63 -9.10
C VAL A 132 -24.88 2.97 -9.49
N THR A 133 -24.52 4.03 -8.79
CA THR A 133 -24.99 5.41 -9.04
C THR A 133 -23.82 6.38 -9.16
N ASP A 134 -24.05 7.55 -9.74
CA ASP A 134 -23.17 8.71 -9.57
C ASP A 134 -23.30 9.32 -8.16
N THR A 135 -22.55 10.39 -7.88
CA THR A 135 -22.59 11.11 -6.60
C THR A 135 -23.90 11.88 -6.37
N ASP A 136 -24.70 12.10 -7.41
CA ASP A 136 -26.05 12.69 -7.33
C ASP A 136 -27.15 11.64 -7.10
N GLY A 137 -26.79 10.35 -7.10
CA GLY A 137 -27.70 9.22 -6.92
C GLY A 137 -28.40 8.76 -8.20
N ASN A 138 -28.01 9.25 -9.38
CA ASN A 138 -28.56 8.76 -10.65
C ASN A 138 -27.94 7.39 -10.99
N PRO A 139 -28.75 6.39 -11.39
CA PRO A 139 -28.24 5.09 -11.81
C PRO A 139 -27.32 5.19 -13.03
N LEU A 140 -26.19 4.47 -12.98
CA LEU A 140 -25.24 4.37 -14.07
C LEU A 140 -25.47 3.08 -14.88
N GLU A 141 -26.14 3.20 -16.03
CA GLU A 141 -26.33 2.06 -16.94
C GLU A 141 -25.01 1.62 -17.58
N GLY A 142 -24.74 0.32 -17.57
CA GLY A 142 -23.56 -0.27 -18.23
C GLY A 142 -22.24 -0.15 -17.49
N ALA A 143 -22.25 0.21 -16.20
CA ALA A 143 -21.05 0.14 -15.35
C ALA A 143 -20.51 -1.31 -15.25
N LEU A 144 -19.18 -1.46 -15.24
CA LEU A 144 -18.43 -2.72 -15.13
C LEU A 144 -17.59 -2.72 -13.86
#